data_AF-A0A9D4PXJ9-F1
#
_entry.id   AF-A0A9D4PXJ9-F1
#
_cell.length_a   1.000
_cell.length_b   1.000
_cell.length_c   1.000
_cell.angle_alpha   90.00
_cell.angle_beta   90.00
_cell.angle_gamma   90.00
#
_symmetry.space_group_name_H-M   'P 1'
#
loop_
_entity.id
_entity.type
_entity.pdbx_description
1 polymer ?
#
loop_
_entity_poly.entity_id
_entity_poly.type
_entity_poly.pdbx_seq_one_letter_code
_entity_poly.pdbx_strand_id
1 'polypeptide(L)'
;MGNGMAAARKQKIWMEEIPFWTDIYRRLQRGDKAYAVELRAFLTPMAKCPASVIEELSELVDEDEKSWLTLEQFLLITTSGHPSTVRQKRFHRVVTAAANVYAGKLQRARAVRCAMIDYPLFVLQVLFFILITVTQIVTYFQYLYRCCPTSTKELEEYMRFNDKLVLVMERKREFWRNVSFVLVSFNGLSLAASAVIQMLVCLPISFLHSPWKIPFIYAAGAFTAAQITYICRYGFTMGASAAIYAVLWAHVVDVLVNRSQFGSVAGRVIVVFIYTAADAAQAYFLNRIPSVGTLPHLIGVAIGCTMGVVILRKNRGQKWEKWVYRIIRWLHWIVVAFALEQATMGSTY
;
A
#
# COMPACT_ATOMS: atom_id res chain seq x y z
N MET A 1 3.20 34.92 -16.52
CA MET A 1 1.73 34.72 -16.65
C MET A 1 1.30 33.78 -17.78
N GLY A 2 2.14 33.37 -18.74
CA GLY A 2 1.72 32.56 -19.91
C GLY A 2 1.35 31.08 -19.68
N ASN A 3 1.84 30.43 -18.62
CA ASN A 3 1.58 28.99 -18.39
C ASN A 3 0.19 28.69 -17.81
N GLY A 4 -0.43 29.64 -17.10
CA GLY A 4 -1.77 29.46 -16.51
C GLY A 4 -2.89 29.50 -17.56
N MET A 5 -2.79 30.41 -18.53
CA MET A 5 -3.78 30.54 -19.61
C MET A 5 -3.76 29.36 -20.58
N ALA A 6 -2.58 28.78 -20.88
CA ALA A 6 -2.49 27.60 -21.74
C ALA A 6 -3.05 26.34 -21.08
N ALA A 7 -2.85 26.18 -19.76
CA ALA A 7 -3.42 25.08 -18.99
C ALA A 7 -4.94 25.22 -18.86
N ALA A 8 -5.44 26.42 -18.54
CA ALA A 8 -6.87 26.72 -18.48
C ALA A 8 -7.55 26.53 -19.84
N ARG A 9 -6.91 26.93 -20.94
CA ARG A 9 -7.42 26.74 -22.31
C ARG A 9 -7.48 25.27 -22.71
N LYS A 10 -6.47 24.46 -22.34
CA LYS A 10 -6.52 23.01 -22.57
C LYS A 10 -7.57 22.32 -21.72
N GLN A 11 -7.66 22.65 -20.43
CA GLN A 11 -8.68 22.09 -19.54
C GLN A 11 -10.09 22.45 -20.01
N LYS A 12 -10.27 23.65 -20.58
CA LYS A 12 -11.51 24.08 -21.24
C LYS A 12 -11.81 23.25 -22.50
N ILE A 13 -10.82 22.97 -23.36
CA ILE A 13 -10.98 22.12 -24.55
C ILE A 13 -11.46 20.70 -24.17
N TRP A 14 -10.90 20.09 -23.12
CA TRP A 14 -11.31 18.75 -22.69
C TRP A 14 -12.68 18.74 -22.00
N MET A 15 -13.05 19.80 -21.27
CA MET A 15 -14.40 19.95 -20.73
C MET A 15 -15.45 20.14 -21.84
N GLU A 16 -15.08 20.79 -22.95
CA GLU A 16 -15.94 20.95 -24.13
C GLU A 16 -16.16 19.62 -24.90
N GLU A 17 -15.33 18.59 -24.66
CA GLU A 17 -15.51 17.25 -25.22
C GLU A 17 -16.35 16.31 -24.33
N ILE A 18 -16.64 16.68 -23.07
CA ILE A 18 -17.52 15.88 -22.19
C ILE A 18 -18.89 15.62 -22.85
N PRO A 19 -19.58 16.59 -23.46
CA PRO A 19 -20.82 16.35 -24.19
C PRO A 19 -20.67 15.34 -25.33
N PHE A 20 -19.54 15.39 -26.06
CA PHE A 20 -19.26 14.47 -27.16
C PHE A 20 -19.08 13.03 -26.67
N TRP A 21 -18.26 12.82 -25.64
CA TRP A 21 -18.05 11.49 -25.06
C TRP A 21 -19.31 10.97 -24.36
N THR A 22 -20.07 11.84 -23.69
CA THR A 22 -21.35 11.47 -23.09
C THR A 22 -22.36 11.01 -24.13
N ASP A 23 -22.42 11.67 -25.29
CA ASP A 23 -23.30 11.28 -26.38
C ASP A 23 -22.92 9.91 -26.97
N ILE A 24 -21.63 9.67 -27.19
CA ILE A 24 -21.15 8.35 -27.65
C ILE A 24 -21.51 7.25 -26.66
N TYR A 25 -21.30 7.47 -25.35
CA TYR A 25 -21.65 6.50 -24.32
C TYR A 25 -23.16 6.19 -24.32
N ARG A 26 -24.00 7.22 -24.38
CA ARG A 26 -25.46 7.07 -24.36
C ARG A 26 -25.99 6.28 -25.55
N ARG A 27 -25.35 6.37 -26.73
CA ARG A 27 -25.74 5.59 -27.92
C ARG A 27 -25.54 4.09 -27.74
N LEU A 28 -24.59 3.69 -26.90
CA LEU A 28 -24.20 2.29 -26.66
C LEU A 28 -24.64 1.80 -25.27
N GLN A 29 -25.40 2.62 -24.55
CA GLN A 29 -25.85 2.33 -23.21
C GLN A 29 -27.07 1.38 -23.23
N ARG A 30 -27.02 0.34 -22.40
CA ARG A 30 -28.15 -0.55 -22.08
C ARG A 30 -28.45 -0.47 -20.58
N GLY A 31 -29.55 0.19 -20.22
CA GLY A 31 -29.85 0.49 -18.82
C GLY A 31 -28.85 1.51 -18.26
N ASP A 32 -28.18 1.21 -17.15
CA ASP A 32 -27.19 2.12 -16.53
C ASP A 32 -25.74 1.91 -17.02
N LYS A 33 -25.53 1.02 -18.00
CA LYS A 33 -24.21 0.45 -18.32
C LYS A 33 -23.98 0.36 -19.83
N ALA A 34 -22.73 0.42 -20.25
CA ALA A 34 -22.32 0.11 -21.64
C ALA A 34 -21.22 -0.96 -21.64
N TYR A 35 -21.27 -1.88 -22.61
CA TYR A 35 -20.28 -2.96 -22.70
C TYR A 35 -18.97 -2.44 -23.30
N ALA A 36 -17.84 -2.81 -22.68
CA ALA A 36 -16.51 -2.38 -23.12
C ALA A 36 -16.20 -2.85 -24.55
N VAL A 37 -16.70 -4.02 -24.95
CA VAL A 37 -16.56 -4.59 -26.30
C VAL A 37 -17.20 -3.68 -27.35
N GLU A 38 -18.43 -3.23 -27.08
CA GLU A 38 -19.21 -2.40 -28.00
C GLU A 38 -18.61 -1.00 -28.09
N LEU A 39 -18.19 -0.42 -26.96
CA LEU A 39 -17.47 0.84 -26.91
C LEU A 39 -16.16 0.78 -27.70
N ARG A 40 -15.35 -0.27 -27.51
CA ARG A 40 -14.11 -0.47 -28.29
C ARG A 40 -14.41 -0.54 -29.78
N ALA A 41 -15.31 -1.44 -30.18
CA ALA A 41 -15.62 -1.67 -31.60
C ALA A 41 -16.09 -0.38 -32.30
N PHE A 42 -16.87 0.45 -31.60
CA PHE A 42 -17.34 1.73 -32.12
C PHE A 42 -16.25 2.80 -32.20
N LEU A 43 -15.33 2.82 -31.21
CA LEU A 43 -14.30 3.85 -31.09
C LEU A 43 -13.05 3.59 -31.95
N THR A 44 -12.70 2.32 -32.20
CA THR A 44 -11.53 1.92 -33.00
C THR A 44 -11.44 2.59 -34.38
N PRO A 45 -12.52 2.70 -35.18
CA PRO A 45 -12.45 3.33 -36.50
C PRO A 45 -12.45 4.87 -36.47
N MET A 46 -12.61 5.52 -35.30
CA MET A 46 -12.69 6.98 -35.24
C MET A 46 -11.32 7.65 -35.25
N ALA A 47 -11.04 8.47 -36.26
CA ALA A 47 -9.78 9.20 -36.39
C ALA A 47 -9.49 10.18 -35.23
N LYS A 48 -10.52 10.64 -34.53
CA LYS A 48 -10.39 11.54 -33.37
C LYS A 48 -10.19 10.81 -32.03
N CYS A 49 -10.30 9.47 -32.01
CA CYS A 49 -10.17 8.71 -30.76
C CYS A 49 -8.69 8.55 -30.37
N PRO A 50 -8.27 8.94 -29.16
CA PRO A 50 -6.92 8.68 -28.70
C PRO A 50 -6.63 7.18 -28.63
N ALA A 51 -5.46 6.75 -29.14
CA ALA A 51 -5.07 5.34 -29.13
C ALA A 51 -5.07 4.72 -27.72
N SER A 52 -4.78 5.52 -26.68
CA SER A 52 -4.81 5.10 -25.28
C SER A 52 -6.21 4.69 -24.80
N VAL A 53 -7.27 5.32 -25.32
CA VAL A 53 -8.67 4.97 -24.99
C VAL A 53 -9.01 3.60 -25.58
N ILE A 54 -8.60 3.35 -26.82
CA ILE A 54 -8.83 2.07 -27.50
C ILE A 54 -8.06 0.94 -26.81
N GLU A 55 -6.81 1.21 -26.40
CA GLU A 55 -5.97 0.24 -25.70
C GLU A 55 -6.57 -0.13 -24.33
N GLU A 56 -7.01 0.86 -23.54
CA GLU A 56 -7.64 0.62 -22.22
C GLU A 56 -8.98 -0.14 -22.34
N LEU A 57 -9.78 0.15 -23.37
CA LEU A 57 -11.00 -0.62 -23.65
C LEU A 57 -10.71 -2.02 -24.17
N SER A 58 -9.62 -2.23 -24.91
CA SER A 58 -9.19 -3.55 -25.38
C SER A 58 -8.81 -4.45 -24.21
N GLU A 59 -8.09 -3.90 -23.24
CA GLU A 59 -7.70 -4.66 -22.04
C GLU A 59 -8.92 -5.07 -21.19
N LEU A 60 -9.92 -4.21 -21.04
CA LEU A 60 -11.16 -4.54 -20.30
C LEU A 60 -11.93 -5.69 -20.97
N VAL A 61 -11.89 -5.76 -22.29
CA VAL A 61 -12.52 -6.82 -23.10
C VAL A 61 -11.75 -8.14 -22.98
N ASP A 62 -10.43 -8.06 -22.98
CA ASP A 62 -9.56 -9.24 -22.85
C ASP A 62 -9.63 -9.86 -21.44
N GLU A 63 -9.92 -9.06 -20.40
CA GLU A 63 -10.13 -9.56 -19.02
C GLU A 63 -11.49 -10.27 -18.83
N ASP A 64 -12.56 -9.70 -19.36
CA ASP A 64 -13.91 -10.29 -19.38
C ASP A 64 -14.69 -9.68 -20.54
N GLU A 65 -15.12 -10.52 -21.47
CA GLU A 65 -15.89 -10.11 -22.64
C GLU A 65 -17.23 -9.45 -22.25
N LYS A 66 -17.71 -9.69 -21.02
CA LYS A 66 -18.92 -9.08 -20.45
C LYS A 66 -18.63 -7.86 -19.55
N SER A 67 -17.40 -7.37 -19.54
CA SER A 67 -17.02 -6.14 -18.84
C SER A 67 -17.89 -4.96 -19.27
N TRP A 68 -18.42 -4.24 -18.28
CA TRP A 68 -19.27 -3.07 -18.48
C TRP A 68 -18.69 -1.86 -17.76
N LEU A 69 -18.92 -0.70 -18.34
CA LEU A 69 -18.55 0.60 -17.81
C LEU A 69 -19.81 1.37 -17.43
N THR A 70 -19.69 2.19 -16.39
CA THR A 70 -20.63 3.28 -16.09
C THR A 70 -20.23 4.54 -16.86
N LEU A 71 -21.15 5.50 -16.99
CA LEU A 71 -20.88 6.77 -17.68
C LEU A 71 -19.69 7.49 -17.04
N GLU A 72 -19.63 7.50 -15.71
CA GLU A 72 -18.49 8.09 -14.98
C GLU A 72 -17.18 7.41 -15.32
N GLN A 73 -17.14 6.08 -15.34
CA GLN A 73 -15.93 5.33 -15.68
C GLN A 73 -15.50 5.57 -17.13
N PHE A 74 -16.45 5.61 -18.06
CA PHE A 74 -16.18 5.87 -19.47
C PHE A 74 -15.69 7.29 -19.73
N LEU A 75 -16.36 8.29 -19.13
CA LEU A 75 -15.89 9.67 -19.18
C LEU A 75 -14.51 9.80 -18.56
N LEU A 76 -14.25 9.06 -17.47
CA LEU A 76 -12.94 9.06 -16.85
C LEU A 76 -11.86 8.43 -17.73
N ILE A 77 -12.18 7.53 -18.66
CA ILE A 77 -11.21 6.99 -19.64
C ILE A 77 -11.01 7.98 -20.80
N THR A 78 -12.09 8.59 -21.27
CA THR A 78 -12.10 9.41 -22.49
C THR A 78 -11.68 10.87 -22.30
N THR A 79 -11.94 11.42 -21.11
CA THR A 79 -11.70 12.84 -20.78
C THR A 79 -10.47 13.06 -19.92
N SER A 80 -9.84 12.00 -19.41
CA SER A 80 -8.63 12.12 -18.61
C SER A 80 -7.42 12.39 -19.51
N GLY A 81 -7.14 13.68 -19.65
CA GLY A 81 -6.18 14.22 -20.60
C GLY A 81 -4.72 13.81 -20.40
N HIS A 82 -4.02 13.75 -21.52
CA HIS A 82 -2.56 13.72 -21.55
C HIS A 82 -1.91 14.87 -20.75
N PRO A 83 -0.72 14.65 -20.16
CA PRO A 83 -0.02 15.66 -19.36
C PRO A 83 0.23 16.93 -20.18
N SER A 84 -0.39 18.05 -19.77
CA SER A 84 -0.46 19.27 -20.58
C SER A 84 0.71 20.22 -20.33
N THR A 85 1.24 20.25 -19.09
CA THR A 85 2.37 21.10 -18.68
C THR A 85 3.69 20.34 -18.68
N VAL A 86 4.83 21.05 -18.82
CA VAL A 86 6.18 20.44 -18.77
C VAL A 86 6.40 19.70 -17.45
N ARG A 87 5.89 20.24 -16.33
CA ARG A 87 5.95 19.62 -15.00
C ARG A 87 5.15 18.32 -14.95
N GLN A 88 3.93 18.30 -15.48
CA GLN A 88 3.11 17.09 -15.58
C GLN A 88 3.71 16.07 -16.55
N LYS A 89 4.35 16.49 -17.64
CA LYS A 89 5.03 15.57 -18.57
C LYS A 89 6.28 14.94 -17.95
N ARG A 90 7.03 15.69 -17.13
CA ARG A 90 8.14 15.14 -16.33
C ARG A 90 7.61 14.17 -15.27
N PHE A 91 6.58 14.58 -14.54
CA PHE A 91 5.95 13.74 -13.52
C PHE A 91 5.37 12.45 -14.11
N HIS A 92 4.62 12.53 -15.21
CA HIS A 92 4.13 11.37 -15.96
C HIS A 92 5.27 10.45 -16.36
N ARG A 93 6.36 10.97 -16.95
CA ARG A 93 7.53 10.14 -17.29
C ARG A 93 8.15 9.42 -16.09
N VAL A 94 8.27 10.11 -14.95
CA VAL A 94 8.79 9.52 -13.71
C VAL A 94 7.86 8.41 -13.20
N VAL A 95 6.55 8.68 -13.15
CA VAL A 95 5.55 7.70 -12.71
C VAL A 95 5.46 6.52 -13.66
N THR A 96 5.47 6.73 -14.97
CA THR A 96 5.49 5.66 -15.98
C THR A 96 6.77 4.83 -15.89
N ALA A 97 7.94 5.46 -15.69
CA ALA A 97 9.20 4.74 -15.50
C ALA A 97 9.17 3.89 -14.22
N ALA A 98 8.68 4.43 -13.11
CA ALA A 98 8.50 3.67 -11.87
C ALA A 98 7.48 2.54 -12.04
N ALA A 99 6.33 2.81 -12.66
CA ALA A 99 5.31 1.80 -12.94
C ALA A 99 5.84 0.68 -13.84
N ASN A 100 6.74 0.97 -14.78
CA ASN A 100 7.35 -0.06 -15.63
C ASN A 100 8.21 -1.06 -14.85
N VAL A 101 8.84 -0.62 -13.75
CA VAL A 101 9.62 -1.49 -12.85
C VAL A 101 8.69 -2.34 -11.98
N TYR A 102 7.63 -1.73 -11.44
CA TYR A 102 6.82 -2.35 -10.39
C TYR A 102 5.48 -2.92 -10.83
N ALA A 103 5.01 -2.67 -12.05
CA ALA A 103 3.65 -3.00 -12.48
C ALA A 103 3.61 -3.74 -13.83
N GLY A 104 2.71 -4.72 -13.98
CA GLY A 104 2.36 -5.29 -15.30
C GLY A 104 1.51 -4.32 -16.13
N LYS A 105 1.22 -4.64 -17.41
CA LYS A 105 0.56 -3.73 -18.38
C LYS A 105 -0.66 -2.99 -17.80
N LEU A 106 -1.66 -3.72 -17.33
CA LEU A 106 -2.88 -3.19 -16.70
C LEU A 106 -2.63 -2.37 -15.42
N GLN A 107 -1.67 -2.81 -14.61
CA GLN A 107 -1.33 -2.14 -13.35
C GLN A 107 -0.58 -0.82 -13.60
N ARG A 108 0.11 -0.68 -14.74
CA ARG A 108 0.75 0.57 -15.16
C ARG A 108 -0.29 1.63 -15.46
N ALA A 109 -1.31 1.30 -16.26
CA ALA A 109 -2.41 2.20 -16.55
C ALA A 109 -3.05 2.71 -15.26
N ARG A 110 -3.30 1.82 -14.30
CA ARG A 110 -3.84 2.18 -12.98
C ARG A 110 -2.91 3.08 -12.15
N ALA A 111 -1.63 2.76 -12.05
CA ALA A 111 -0.67 3.55 -11.28
C ALA A 111 -0.51 4.97 -11.85
N VAL A 112 -0.44 5.08 -13.18
CA VAL A 112 -0.41 6.37 -13.89
C VAL A 112 -1.71 7.14 -13.67
N ARG A 113 -2.86 6.47 -13.74
CA ARG A 113 -4.18 7.05 -13.49
C ARG A 113 -4.32 7.60 -12.08
N CYS A 114 -3.95 6.83 -11.05
CA CYS A 114 -3.99 7.31 -9.66
C CYS A 114 -3.07 8.53 -9.46
N ALA A 115 -1.88 8.53 -10.07
CA ALA A 115 -0.97 9.67 -9.98
C ALA A 115 -1.47 10.92 -10.70
N MET A 116 -2.23 10.78 -11.79
CA MET A 116 -2.68 11.89 -12.61
C MET A 116 -4.08 12.43 -12.25
N ILE A 117 -5.01 11.55 -11.90
CA ILE A 117 -6.42 11.85 -11.69
C ILE A 117 -6.73 11.96 -10.20
N ASP A 118 -6.41 10.91 -9.45
CA ASP A 118 -6.63 10.84 -8.01
C ASP A 118 -5.45 11.46 -7.23
N TYR A 119 -4.94 12.60 -7.71
CA TYR A 119 -3.74 13.24 -7.18
C TYR A 119 -3.76 13.39 -5.63
N PRO A 120 -4.88 13.76 -4.97
CA PRO A 120 -4.95 13.79 -3.51
C PRO A 120 -4.76 12.41 -2.86
N LEU A 121 -5.32 11.35 -3.43
CA LEU A 121 -5.22 9.98 -2.91
C LEU A 121 -3.86 9.35 -3.21
N PHE A 122 -3.22 9.72 -4.32
CA PHE A 122 -1.84 9.37 -4.61
C PHE A 122 -0.88 10.04 -3.63
N VAL A 123 -1.06 11.34 -3.39
CA VAL A 123 -0.26 12.11 -2.42
C VAL A 123 -0.44 11.55 -1.02
N LEU A 124 -1.65 11.15 -0.62
CA LEU A 124 -1.89 10.56 0.71
C LEU A 124 -1.03 9.31 0.98
N GLN A 125 -0.89 8.42 0.00
CA GLN A 125 -0.06 7.21 0.13
C GLN A 125 1.43 7.52 0.20
N VAL A 126 1.87 8.48 -0.62
CA VAL A 126 3.25 8.99 -0.60
C VAL A 126 3.55 9.60 0.75
N LEU A 127 2.67 10.46 1.26
CA LEU A 127 2.81 11.09 2.56
C LEU A 127 2.82 10.05 3.68
N PHE A 128 1.99 9.01 3.63
CA PHE A 128 1.98 7.95 4.65
C PHE A 128 3.37 7.32 4.84
N PHE A 129 3.99 6.83 3.76
CA PHE A 129 5.31 6.20 3.86
C PHE A 129 6.43 7.21 4.13
N ILE A 130 6.38 8.41 3.53
CA ILE A 130 7.36 9.46 3.78
C ILE A 130 7.32 9.91 5.25
N LEU A 131 6.13 10.17 5.81
CA LEU A 131 5.99 10.63 7.19
C LEU A 131 6.52 9.59 8.18
N ILE A 132 6.20 8.31 7.99
CA ILE A 132 6.74 7.23 8.83
C ILE A 132 8.27 7.20 8.72
N THR A 133 8.81 7.19 7.50
CA THR A 133 10.26 7.10 7.25
C THR A 133 11.01 8.29 7.83
N VAL A 134 10.51 9.51 7.60
CA VAL A 134 11.09 10.74 8.15
C VAL A 134 11.03 10.73 9.67
N THR A 135 9.91 10.29 10.26
CA THR A 135 9.80 10.18 11.73
C THR A 135 10.81 9.18 12.28
N GLN A 136 10.98 8.02 11.65
CA GLN A 136 12.01 7.04 12.04
C GLN A 136 13.42 7.61 11.98
N ILE A 137 13.75 8.34 10.91
CA ILE A 137 15.05 9.01 10.76
C ILE A 137 15.23 10.06 11.87
N VAL A 138 14.26 10.94 12.06
CA VAL A 138 14.34 12.03 13.05
C VAL A 138 14.48 11.48 14.46
N THR A 139 13.64 10.52 14.86
CA THR A 139 13.70 9.89 16.19
C THR A 139 15.04 9.18 16.40
N TYR A 140 15.52 8.43 15.42
CA TYR A 140 16.82 7.75 15.51
C TYR A 140 17.98 8.72 15.76
N PHE A 141 18.08 9.80 14.98
CA PHE A 141 19.12 10.82 15.18
C PHE A 141 18.95 11.59 16.49
N GLN A 142 17.70 11.82 16.93
CA GLN A 142 17.45 12.42 18.24
C GLN A 142 17.94 11.52 19.38
N TYR A 143 17.76 10.20 19.30
CA TYR A 143 18.27 9.29 20.32
C TYR A 143 19.79 9.18 20.29
N LEU A 144 20.42 9.17 19.11
CA LEU A 144 21.87 9.23 18.99
C LEU A 144 22.45 10.50 19.64
N TYR A 145 21.81 11.65 19.41
CA TYR A 145 22.23 12.93 19.98
C TYR A 145 22.06 12.99 21.49
N ARG A 146 20.96 12.44 22.03
CA ARG A 146 20.67 12.49 23.48
C ARG A 146 21.43 11.44 24.29
N CYS A 147 21.61 10.25 23.75
CA CYS A 147 22.24 9.13 24.47
C CYS A 147 23.76 9.06 24.25
N CYS A 148 24.27 9.57 23.12
CA CYS A 148 25.67 9.40 22.69
C CYS A 148 26.18 7.94 22.86
N PRO A 149 25.46 6.94 22.32
CA PRO A 149 25.71 5.54 22.65
C PRO A 149 27.04 5.05 22.09
N THR A 150 27.77 4.28 22.88
CA THR A 150 28.98 3.56 22.45
C THR A 150 28.66 2.21 21.80
N SER A 151 27.45 1.69 22.02
CA SER A 151 26.99 0.43 21.46
C SER A 151 25.49 0.45 21.10
N THR A 152 25.06 -0.48 20.24
CA THR A 152 23.63 -0.66 19.93
C THR A 152 22.81 -1.17 21.11
N LYS A 153 23.43 -1.80 22.11
CA LYS A 153 22.75 -2.25 23.33
C LYS A 153 22.40 -1.08 24.23
N GLU A 154 23.34 -0.16 24.41
CA GLU A 154 23.15 1.06 25.20
C GLU A 154 22.02 1.93 24.62
N LEU A 155 21.98 2.10 23.30
CA LEU A 155 20.90 2.82 22.63
C LEU A 155 19.53 2.15 22.86
N GLU A 156 19.47 0.81 22.77
CA GLU A 156 18.25 0.04 22.98
C GLU A 156 17.74 0.13 24.43
N GLU A 157 18.63 0.04 25.41
CA GLU A 157 18.28 0.24 26.82
C GLU A 157 17.79 1.66 27.08
N TYR A 158 18.46 2.67 26.51
CA TYR A 158 18.01 4.06 26.59
C TYR A 158 16.59 4.22 26.04
N MET A 159 16.31 3.69 24.84
CA MET A 159 14.99 3.75 24.23
C MET A 159 13.94 2.99 25.04
N ARG A 160 14.25 1.81 25.57
CA ARG A 160 13.32 1.01 26.39
C ARG A 160 12.79 1.80 27.59
N PHE A 161 13.65 2.51 28.30
CA PHE A 161 13.28 3.15 29.57
C PHE A 161 12.83 4.62 29.41
N ASN A 162 13.44 5.35 28.47
CA ASN A 162 13.23 6.80 28.34
C ASN A 162 12.27 7.19 27.22
N ASP A 163 11.96 6.28 26.29
CA ASP A 163 11.14 6.65 25.14
C ASP A 163 9.63 6.57 25.41
N LYS A 164 8.88 7.46 24.74
CA LYS A 164 7.41 7.51 24.79
C LYS A 164 6.73 6.72 23.67
N LEU A 165 7.47 6.31 22.63
CA LEU A 165 6.95 5.68 21.43
C LEU A 165 7.13 4.16 21.41
N VAL A 166 8.22 3.63 21.99
CA VAL A 166 8.52 2.19 22.12
C VAL A 166 7.38 1.44 22.82
N LEU A 167 7.03 0.25 22.35
CA LEU A 167 6.04 -0.59 23.03
C LEU A 167 6.68 -1.25 24.25
N VAL A 168 6.18 -0.98 25.45
CA VAL A 168 6.70 -1.56 26.71
C VAL A 168 5.58 -2.28 27.45
N MET A 169 5.84 -3.52 27.86
CA MET A 169 4.84 -4.39 28.52
C MET A 169 4.33 -3.82 29.85
N GLU A 170 5.19 -3.10 30.57
CA GLU A 170 4.88 -2.50 31.87
C GLU A 170 4.00 -1.24 31.77
N ARG A 171 3.85 -0.65 30.57
CA ARG A 171 3.14 0.62 30.34
C ARG A 171 1.89 0.45 29.49
N LYS A 172 1.05 -0.55 29.82
CA LYS A 172 -0.16 -0.90 29.03
C LYS A 172 -1.20 0.22 28.92
N ARG A 173 -1.26 1.12 29.91
CA ARG A 173 -2.18 2.29 29.92
C ARG A 173 -1.85 3.31 28.83
N GLU A 174 -0.62 3.30 28.31
CA GLU A 174 -0.16 4.20 27.25
C GLU A 174 -0.54 3.65 25.88
N PHE A 175 -1.84 3.67 25.56
CA PHE A 175 -2.41 2.98 24.39
C PHE A 175 -1.78 3.39 23.05
N TRP A 176 -1.27 4.61 22.93
CA TRP A 176 -0.60 5.10 21.72
C TRP A 176 0.63 4.25 21.34
N ARG A 177 1.27 3.60 22.33
CA ARG A 177 2.41 2.69 22.11
C ARG A 177 2.09 1.50 21.21
N ASN A 178 0.81 1.11 21.11
CA ASN A 178 0.35 0.08 20.15
C ASN A 178 0.52 0.48 18.69
N VAL A 179 0.74 1.77 18.41
CA VAL A 179 0.88 2.31 17.05
C VAL A 179 2.22 3.01 16.88
N SER A 180 2.68 3.75 17.89
CA SER A 180 3.89 4.57 17.77
C SER A 180 5.19 3.78 17.70
N PHE A 181 5.21 2.52 18.13
CA PHE A 181 6.45 1.71 18.16
C PHE A 181 7.06 1.50 16.77
N VAL A 182 6.25 1.57 15.70
CA VAL A 182 6.72 1.48 14.31
C VAL A 182 7.48 2.74 13.85
N LEU A 183 7.37 3.84 14.59
CA LEU A 183 8.02 5.12 14.30
C LEU A 183 9.46 5.20 14.81
N VAL A 184 9.93 4.19 15.54
CA VAL A 184 11.28 4.10 16.09
C VAL A 184 12.02 2.95 15.43
N SER A 185 13.32 3.12 15.18
CA SER A 185 14.20 2.03 14.73
C SER A 185 15.25 1.71 15.78
N PHE A 186 15.56 0.42 15.93
CA PHE A 186 16.49 -0.05 16.95
C PHE A 186 17.96 0.22 16.61
N ASN A 187 18.32 0.20 15.33
CA ASN A 187 19.67 0.55 14.87
C ASN A 187 19.63 1.18 13.46
N GLY A 188 20.79 1.68 13.02
CA GLY A 188 20.94 2.37 11.75
C GLY A 188 20.75 1.45 10.53
N LEU A 189 21.17 0.18 10.62
CA LEU A 189 21.01 -0.77 9.52
C LEU A 189 19.53 -1.10 9.27
N SER A 190 18.76 -1.31 10.33
CA SER A 190 17.32 -1.61 10.25
C SER A 190 16.50 -0.39 9.90
N LEU A 191 16.96 0.82 10.29
CA LEU A 191 16.42 2.07 9.80
C LEU A 191 16.61 2.18 8.29
N ALA A 192 17.84 1.98 7.81
CA ALA A 192 18.16 2.04 6.39
C ALA A 192 17.37 1.00 5.59
N ALA A 193 17.31 -0.25 6.07
CA ALA A 193 16.55 -1.32 5.43
C ALA A 193 15.05 -1.00 5.37
N SER A 194 14.46 -0.52 6.48
CA SER A 194 13.05 -0.12 6.53
C SER A 194 12.75 1.04 5.57
N ALA A 195 13.60 2.07 5.54
CA ALA A 195 13.47 3.21 4.64
C ALA A 195 13.54 2.78 3.17
N VAL A 196 14.51 1.94 2.81
CA VAL A 196 14.66 1.41 1.45
C VAL A 196 13.42 0.62 1.03
N ILE A 197 12.95 -0.32 1.85
CA ILE A 197 11.80 -1.15 1.51
C ILE A 197 10.50 -0.33 1.47
N GLN A 198 10.27 0.57 2.43
CA GLN A 198 9.08 1.42 2.43
C GLN A 198 9.01 2.29 1.16
N MET A 199 10.13 2.89 0.76
CA MET A 199 10.17 3.81 -0.39
C MET A 199 10.24 3.09 -1.74
N LEU A 200 11.02 2.01 -1.84
CA LEU A 200 11.26 1.31 -3.11
C LEU A 200 10.35 0.09 -3.32
N VAL A 201 9.60 -0.36 -2.32
CA VAL A 201 8.75 -1.55 -2.47
C VAL A 201 7.32 -1.25 -2.02
N CYS A 202 7.11 -0.88 -0.76
CA CYS A 202 5.75 -0.68 -0.23
C CYS A 202 5.01 0.48 -0.91
N LEU A 203 5.69 1.60 -1.16
CA LEU A 203 5.11 2.76 -1.84
C LEU A 203 4.73 2.45 -3.31
N PRO A 204 5.61 1.86 -4.15
CA PRO A 204 5.21 1.43 -5.48
C PRO A 204 4.03 0.44 -5.49
N ILE A 205 4.01 -0.51 -4.55
CA ILE A 205 2.91 -1.48 -4.42
C ILE A 205 1.59 -0.76 -4.08
N SER A 206 1.63 0.29 -3.24
CA SER A 206 0.41 1.02 -2.88
C SER A 206 -0.28 1.65 -4.08
N PHE A 207 0.47 2.10 -5.08
CA PHE A 207 -0.08 2.64 -6.32
C PHE A 207 -0.82 1.62 -7.18
N LEU A 208 -0.60 0.32 -6.95
CA LEU A 208 -1.28 -0.75 -7.69
C LEU A 208 -2.68 -1.05 -7.11
N HIS A 209 -2.95 -0.55 -5.91
CA HIS A 209 -4.15 -0.83 -5.13
C HIS A 209 -4.92 0.46 -4.79
N SER A 210 -6.10 0.30 -4.20
CA SER A 210 -6.84 1.44 -3.66
C SER A 210 -6.03 2.08 -2.51
N PRO A 211 -6.09 3.41 -2.36
CA PRO A 211 -5.19 4.19 -1.49
C PRO A 211 -5.19 3.78 -0.02
N TRP A 212 -6.29 3.20 0.46
CA TRP A 212 -6.43 2.77 1.84
C TRP A 212 -5.92 1.34 2.10
N LYS A 213 -5.80 0.50 1.06
CA LYS A 213 -5.56 -0.94 1.23
C LYS A 213 -4.19 -1.22 1.84
N ILE A 214 -3.13 -0.65 1.27
CA ILE A 214 -1.77 -0.88 1.76
C ILE A 214 -1.52 -0.23 3.13
N PRO A 215 -1.90 1.04 3.37
CA PRO A 215 -1.82 1.62 4.72
C PRO A 215 -2.62 0.84 5.77
N PHE A 216 -3.78 0.30 5.40
CA PHE A 216 -4.57 -0.53 6.30
C PHE A 216 -3.87 -1.85 6.64
N ILE A 217 -3.29 -2.54 5.65
CA ILE A 217 -2.52 -3.79 5.88
C ILE A 217 -1.31 -3.50 6.77
N TYR A 218 -0.60 -2.40 6.52
CA TYR A 218 0.52 -1.94 7.35
C TYR A 218 0.07 -1.74 8.81
N ALA A 219 -1.01 -0.98 9.02
CA ALA A 219 -1.55 -0.70 10.35
C ALA A 219 -2.05 -1.98 11.06
N ALA A 220 -2.69 -2.90 10.33
CA ALA A 220 -3.15 -4.18 10.86
C ALA A 220 -1.98 -5.08 11.30
N GLY A 221 -0.90 -5.11 10.51
CA GLY A 221 0.34 -5.82 10.87
C GLY A 221 0.98 -5.25 12.13
N ALA A 222 1.12 -3.92 12.19
CA ALA A 222 1.64 -3.22 13.37
C ALA A 222 0.82 -3.50 14.63
N PHE A 223 -0.50 -3.33 14.53
CA PHE A 223 -1.41 -3.49 15.66
C PHE A 223 -1.41 -4.92 16.20
N THR A 224 -1.48 -5.93 15.31
CA THR A 224 -1.49 -7.34 15.72
C THR A 224 -0.15 -7.73 16.34
N ALA A 225 0.98 -7.22 15.81
CA ALA A 225 2.30 -7.43 16.40
C ALA A 225 2.39 -6.84 17.83
N ALA A 226 1.79 -5.67 18.07
CA ALA A 226 1.71 -5.10 19.41
C ALA A 226 0.90 -5.98 20.37
N GLN A 227 -0.25 -6.51 19.92
CA GLN A 227 -1.06 -7.42 20.76
C GLN A 227 -0.32 -8.71 21.10
N ILE A 228 0.36 -9.30 20.13
CA ILE A 228 1.15 -10.52 20.35
C ILE A 228 2.31 -10.27 21.30
N THR A 229 2.89 -9.07 21.27
CA THR A 229 3.90 -8.66 22.24
C THR A 229 3.38 -8.73 23.67
N TYR A 230 2.14 -8.27 23.90
CA TYR A 230 1.50 -8.36 25.22
C TYR A 230 1.11 -9.79 25.60
N ILE A 231 0.54 -10.57 24.68
CA ILE A 231 0.11 -11.96 24.92
C ILE A 231 1.31 -12.82 25.31
N CYS A 232 2.41 -12.70 24.58
CA CYS A 232 3.61 -13.49 24.80
C CYS A 232 4.53 -12.92 25.88
N ARG A 233 4.13 -11.82 26.54
CA ARG A 233 4.87 -11.17 27.62
C ARG A 233 6.31 -10.78 27.24
N TYR A 234 6.52 -10.39 25.98
CA TYR A 234 7.81 -9.82 25.58
C TYR A 234 8.02 -8.48 26.29
N GLY A 235 9.24 -8.20 26.76
CA GLY A 235 9.51 -7.01 27.58
C GLY A 235 9.21 -5.70 26.88
N PHE A 236 9.61 -5.58 25.61
CA PHE A 236 9.33 -4.42 24.77
C PHE A 236 9.41 -4.78 23.27
N THR A 237 8.91 -3.90 22.40
CA THR A 237 9.07 -4.02 20.95
C THR A 237 9.17 -2.64 20.31
N MET A 238 9.92 -2.54 19.22
CA MET A 238 10.06 -1.33 18.41
C MET A 238 10.47 -1.71 16.98
N GLY A 239 10.18 -0.83 16.02
CA GLY A 239 10.48 -1.07 14.62
C GLY A 239 9.24 -1.30 13.77
N ALA A 240 9.34 -0.90 12.50
CA ALA A 240 8.29 -1.09 11.50
C ALA A 240 8.31 -2.47 10.82
N SER A 241 9.30 -3.31 11.10
CA SER A 241 9.55 -4.59 10.42
C SER A 241 8.29 -5.47 10.34
N ALA A 242 7.54 -5.64 11.44
CA ALA A 242 6.30 -6.43 11.43
C ALA A 242 5.21 -5.85 10.49
N ALA A 243 5.11 -4.52 10.41
CA ALA A 243 4.17 -3.83 9.52
C ALA A 243 4.62 -3.91 8.05
N ILE A 244 5.93 -3.78 7.80
CA ILE A 244 6.54 -3.98 6.49
C ILE A 244 6.32 -5.42 6.03
N TYR A 245 6.54 -6.41 6.90
CA TYR A 245 6.30 -7.83 6.61
C TYR A 245 4.86 -8.08 6.20
N ALA A 246 3.89 -7.45 6.88
CA ALA A 246 2.48 -7.56 6.48
C ALA A 246 2.25 -7.04 5.06
N VAL A 247 2.82 -5.90 4.68
CA VAL A 247 2.68 -5.38 3.32
C VAL A 247 3.39 -6.27 2.30
N LEU A 248 4.60 -6.72 2.57
CA LEU A 248 5.38 -7.54 1.65
C LEU A 248 4.75 -8.92 1.41
N TRP A 249 4.27 -9.57 2.46
CA TRP A 249 3.63 -10.89 2.34
C TRP A 249 2.22 -10.80 1.77
N ALA A 250 1.50 -9.70 2.01
CA ALA A 250 0.28 -9.41 1.26
C ALA A 250 0.56 -9.25 -0.24
N HIS A 251 1.67 -8.61 -0.61
CA HIS A 251 2.10 -8.51 -2.00
C HIS A 251 2.48 -9.87 -2.59
N VAL A 252 3.20 -10.72 -1.84
CA VAL A 252 3.49 -12.10 -2.29
C VAL A 252 2.20 -12.85 -2.61
N VAL A 253 1.21 -12.79 -1.72
CA VAL A 253 -0.09 -13.41 -1.98
C VAL A 253 -0.79 -12.81 -3.19
N ASP A 254 -0.80 -11.48 -3.32
CA ASP A 254 -1.40 -10.79 -4.47
C ASP A 254 -0.75 -11.23 -5.79
N VAL A 255 0.58 -11.32 -5.82
CA VAL A 255 1.34 -11.78 -6.99
C VAL A 255 1.06 -13.25 -7.31
N LEU A 256 0.94 -14.10 -6.28
CA LEU A 256 0.68 -15.54 -6.45
C LEU A 256 -0.75 -15.84 -6.88
N VAL A 257 -1.73 -15.02 -6.46
CA VAL A 257 -3.15 -15.17 -6.82
C VAL A 257 -3.43 -14.53 -8.18
N ASN A 258 -2.83 -13.36 -8.44
CA ASN A 258 -3.06 -12.58 -9.67
C ASN A 258 -1.86 -12.68 -10.63
N ARG A 259 -1.31 -13.88 -10.84
CA ARG A 259 -0.06 -14.11 -11.60
C ARG A 259 -0.08 -13.51 -13.00
N SER A 260 -1.22 -13.54 -13.69
CA SER A 260 -1.40 -12.97 -15.02
C SER A 260 -1.15 -11.46 -15.08
N GLN A 261 -1.24 -10.76 -13.94
CA GLN A 261 -1.06 -9.30 -13.86
C GLN A 261 0.39 -8.88 -13.63
N PHE A 262 1.30 -9.81 -13.35
CA PHE A 262 2.70 -9.50 -13.01
C PHE A 262 3.66 -10.14 -14.00
N GLY A 263 4.54 -9.32 -14.60
CA GLY A 263 5.50 -9.81 -15.60
C GLY A 263 6.55 -10.78 -15.03
N SER A 264 7.03 -10.57 -13.81
CA SER A 264 7.95 -11.49 -13.11
C SER A 264 7.44 -11.76 -11.70
N VAL A 265 6.79 -12.92 -11.53
CA VAL A 265 6.30 -13.41 -10.23
C VAL A 265 7.46 -13.86 -9.35
N ALA A 266 8.36 -14.69 -9.89
CA ALA A 266 9.44 -15.31 -9.12
C ALA A 266 10.41 -14.29 -8.53
N GLY A 267 10.84 -13.28 -9.30
CA GLY A 267 11.79 -12.27 -8.82
C GLY A 267 11.24 -11.46 -7.65
N ARG A 268 9.95 -11.12 -7.67
CA ARG A 268 9.28 -10.36 -6.59
C ARG A 268 9.20 -11.18 -5.31
N VAL A 269 8.82 -12.44 -5.44
CA VAL A 269 8.76 -13.37 -4.29
C VAL A 269 10.15 -13.57 -3.70
N ILE A 270 11.16 -13.80 -4.53
CA ILE A 270 12.55 -13.98 -4.09
C ILE A 270 13.05 -12.75 -3.31
N VAL A 271 12.81 -11.53 -3.80
CA VAL A 271 13.23 -10.30 -3.09
C VAL A 271 12.58 -10.19 -1.71
N VAL A 272 11.29 -10.51 -1.58
CA VAL A 272 10.58 -10.51 -0.29
C VAL A 272 11.17 -11.57 0.65
N PHE A 273 11.43 -12.78 0.14
CA PHE A 273 12.05 -13.85 0.93
C PHE A 273 13.46 -13.48 1.39
N ILE A 274 14.30 -12.94 0.50
CA ILE A 274 15.67 -12.51 0.84
C ILE A 274 15.63 -11.44 1.93
N TYR A 275 14.78 -10.42 1.78
CA TYR A 275 14.66 -9.35 2.77
C TYR A 275 14.22 -9.90 4.14
N THR A 276 13.13 -10.68 4.17
CA THR A 276 12.59 -11.23 5.43
C THR A 276 13.55 -12.21 6.11
N ALA A 277 14.32 -12.98 5.32
CA ALA A 277 15.38 -13.83 5.84
C ALA A 277 16.58 -13.03 6.37
N ALA A 278 17.01 -11.99 5.66
CA ALA A 278 18.13 -11.14 6.07
C ALA A 278 17.83 -10.35 7.35
N ASP A 279 16.64 -9.79 7.48
CA ASP A 279 16.21 -9.07 8.69
C ASP A 279 16.05 -10.02 9.90
N ALA A 280 15.53 -11.23 9.68
CA ALA A 280 15.51 -12.28 10.72
C ALA A 280 16.92 -12.74 11.12
N ALA A 281 17.82 -12.92 10.15
CA ALA A 281 19.21 -13.30 10.40
C ALA A 281 19.94 -12.20 11.19
N GLN A 282 19.73 -10.93 10.85
CA GLN A 282 20.28 -9.81 11.60
C GLN A 282 19.84 -9.86 13.08
N ALA A 283 18.55 -10.10 13.34
CA ALA A 283 18.04 -10.22 14.71
C ALA A 283 18.68 -11.41 15.47
N TYR A 284 18.93 -12.54 14.79
CA TYR A 284 19.63 -13.69 15.34
C TYR A 284 21.09 -13.36 15.69
N PHE A 285 21.86 -12.83 14.73
CA PHE A 285 23.30 -12.53 14.94
C PHE A 285 23.55 -11.44 15.97
N LEU A 286 22.61 -10.51 16.17
CA LEU A 286 22.70 -9.48 17.21
C LEU A 286 22.23 -9.97 18.60
N ASN A 287 21.89 -11.27 18.76
CA ASN A 287 21.33 -11.85 19.98
C ASN A 287 20.07 -11.10 20.48
N ARG A 288 19.21 -10.64 19.55
CA ARG A 288 18.02 -9.82 19.85
C ARG A 288 16.71 -10.60 19.86
N ILE A 289 16.77 -11.91 19.59
CA ILE A 289 15.62 -12.82 19.72
C ILE A 289 14.93 -12.70 21.09
N PRO A 290 15.65 -12.56 22.22
CA PRO A 290 15.00 -12.40 23.52
C PRO A 290 14.36 -11.02 23.75
N SER A 291 14.87 -9.95 23.14
CA SER A 291 14.46 -8.56 23.43
C SER A 291 13.34 -8.04 22.54
N VAL A 292 13.27 -8.44 21.27
CA VAL A 292 12.24 -7.97 20.31
C VAL A 292 11.19 -9.05 20.01
N GLY A 293 11.48 -10.32 20.30
CA GLY A 293 10.63 -11.45 19.99
C GLY A 293 10.59 -11.76 18.47
N THR A 294 10.80 -13.02 18.11
CA THR A 294 10.64 -13.47 16.70
C THR A 294 9.17 -13.52 16.30
N LEU A 295 8.27 -13.76 17.26
CA LEU A 295 6.86 -14.00 16.99
C LEU A 295 6.09 -12.77 16.47
N PRO A 296 6.30 -11.53 16.96
CA PRO A 296 5.70 -10.33 16.37
C PRO A 296 6.00 -10.18 14.86
N HIS A 297 7.21 -10.53 14.43
CA HIS A 297 7.59 -10.54 13.01
C HIS A 297 6.83 -11.61 12.21
N LEU A 298 6.76 -12.84 12.72
CA LEU A 298 6.00 -13.94 12.10
C LEU A 298 4.51 -13.63 11.99
N ILE A 299 3.95 -12.90 12.96
CA ILE A 299 2.57 -12.44 12.91
C ILE A 299 2.37 -11.40 11.82
N GLY A 300 3.35 -10.51 11.58
CA GLY A 300 3.37 -9.66 10.40
C GLY A 300 3.22 -10.46 9.10
N VAL A 301 3.98 -11.54 8.94
CA VAL A 301 3.86 -12.47 7.80
C VAL A 301 2.45 -13.07 7.70
N ALA A 302 1.92 -13.60 8.80
CA ALA A 302 0.60 -14.23 8.83
C ALA A 302 -0.53 -13.24 8.48
N ILE A 303 -0.48 -12.02 9.03
CA ILE A 303 -1.43 -10.94 8.71
C ILE A 303 -1.29 -10.52 7.26
N GLY A 304 -0.07 -10.39 6.74
CA GLY A 304 0.16 -10.11 5.32
C GLY A 304 -0.48 -11.16 4.42
N CYS A 305 -0.21 -12.44 4.67
CA CYS A 305 -0.78 -13.52 3.87
C CYS A 305 -2.31 -13.52 3.91
N THR A 306 -2.91 -13.39 5.09
CA THR A 306 -4.38 -13.40 5.24
C THR A 306 -5.02 -12.15 4.62
N MET A 307 -4.49 -10.97 4.86
CA MET A 307 -5.01 -9.72 4.31
C MET A 307 -4.75 -9.60 2.80
N GLY A 308 -3.69 -10.20 2.27
CA GLY A 308 -3.46 -10.29 0.83
C GLY A 308 -4.62 -11.01 0.12
N VAL A 309 -5.08 -12.14 0.68
CA VAL A 309 -6.24 -12.87 0.16
C VAL A 309 -7.54 -12.05 0.30
N VAL A 310 -7.72 -11.36 1.42
CA VAL A 310 -8.98 -10.67 1.76
C VAL A 310 -9.13 -9.31 1.06
N ILE A 311 -8.07 -8.51 1.03
CA ILE A 311 -8.12 -7.09 0.66
C ILE A 311 -7.61 -6.85 -0.76
N LEU A 312 -6.55 -7.56 -1.19
CA LEU A 312 -5.90 -7.29 -2.48
C LEU A 312 -6.54 -8.05 -3.64
N ARG A 313 -7.28 -9.14 -3.34
CA ARG A 313 -7.96 -9.97 -4.34
C ARG A 313 -9.03 -9.20 -5.14
N LYS A 314 -9.04 -9.40 -6.46
CA LYS A 314 -9.93 -8.70 -7.41
C LYS A 314 -11.15 -9.53 -7.88
N ASN A 315 -11.05 -10.85 -7.98
CA ASN A 315 -12.15 -11.70 -8.49
C ASN A 315 -13.14 -12.14 -7.39
N ARG A 316 -14.43 -11.82 -7.57
CA ARG A 316 -15.54 -12.14 -6.66
C ARG A 316 -16.37 -13.36 -7.13
N GLY A 317 -15.72 -14.46 -7.51
CA GLY A 317 -16.40 -15.57 -8.20
C GLY A 317 -16.89 -16.72 -7.32
N GLN A 318 -16.08 -17.20 -6.37
CA GLN A 318 -16.32 -18.53 -5.79
C GLN A 318 -16.96 -18.49 -4.38
N LYS A 319 -17.93 -19.38 -4.14
CA LYS A 319 -18.76 -19.39 -2.92
C LYS A 319 -17.97 -19.72 -1.65
N TRP A 320 -16.97 -20.60 -1.71
CA TRP A 320 -16.12 -20.97 -0.56
C TRP A 320 -15.24 -19.81 -0.08
N GLU A 321 -14.91 -18.87 -0.95
CA GLU A 321 -14.07 -17.71 -0.64
C GLU A 321 -14.80 -16.68 0.23
N LYS A 322 -16.12 -16.57 0.06
CA LYS A 322 -16.97 -15.77 0.96
C LYS A 322 -16.96 -16.31 2.39
N TRP A 323 -16.83 -17.63 2.55
CA TRP A 323 -16.71 -18.26 3.86
C TRP A 323 -15.35 -18.00 4.50
N VAL A 324 -14.26 -18.17 3.75
CA VAL A 324 -12.90 -17.81 4.22
C VAL A 324 -12.82 -16.33 4.59
N TYR A 325 -13.40 -15.45 3.78
CA TYR A 325 -13.51 -14.01 4.07
C TYR A 325 -14.24 -13.76 5.40
N ARG A 326 -15.39 -14.41 5.62
CA ARG A 326 -16.14 -14.29 6.87
C ARG A 326 -15.28 -14.75 8.05
N ILE A 327 -14.64 -15.91 7.95
CA ILE A 327 -13.80 -16.47 9.02
C ILE A 327 -12.63 -15.53 9.36
N ILE A 328 -11.89 -15.04 8.35
CA ILE A 328 -10.76 -14.12 8.59
C ILE A 328 -11.26 -12.80 9.18
N ARG A 329 -12.40 -12.28 8.73
CA ARG A 329 -13.02 -11.07 9.31
C ARG A 329 -13.42 -11.28 10.76
N TRP A 330 -13.99 -12.44 11.09
CA TRP A 330 -14.34 -12.82 12.47
C TRP A 330 -13.09 -12.94 13.35
N LEU A 331 -12.04 -13.62 12.88
CA LEU A 331 -10.77 -13.74 13.60
C LEU A 331 -10.13 -12.36 13.87
N HIS A 332 -10.18 -11.43 12.91
CA HIS A 332 -9.72 -10.06 13.11
C HIS A 332 -10.53 -9.34 14.20
N TRP A 333 -11.86 -9.46 14.19
CA TRP A 333 -12.69 -8.87 15.24
C TRP A 333 -12.46 -9.48 16.62
N ILE A 334 -12.12 -10.77 16.70
CA ILE A 334 -11.74 -11.43 17.96
C ILE A 334 -10.43 -10.84 18.50
N VAL A 335 -9.42 -10.67 17.64
CA VAL A 335 -8.14 -10.04 18.06
C VAL A 335 -8.37 -8.59 18.52
N VAL A 336 -9.22 -7.84 17.82
CA VAL A 336 -9.59 -6.47 18.21
C VAL A 336 -10.37 -6.45 19.53
N ALA A 337 -11.33 -7.36 19.72
CA ALA A 337 -12.10 -7.46 20.96
C ALA A 337 -11.20 -7.82 22.15
N PHE A 338 -10.28 -8.77 21.98
CA PHE A 338 -9.29 -9.13 22.99
C PHE A 338 -8.36 -7.96 23.30
N ALA A 339 -7.93 -7.20 22.29
CA ALA A 339 -7.12 -5.99 22.49
C ALA A 339 -7.87 -4.91 23.28
N LEU A 340 -9.16 -4.72 22.99
CA LEU A 340 -10.03 -3.79 23.73
C LEU A 340 -10.23 -4.25 25.17
N GLU A 341 -10.44 -5.55 25.39
CA GLU A 341 -10.55 -6.13 26.73
C GLU A 341 -9.27 -5.89 27.54
N GLN A 342 -8.09 -6.18 26.97
CA GLN A 342 -6.80 -5.89 27.61
C GLN A 342 -6.61 -4.39 27.91
N ALA A 343 -7.07 -3.50 27.02
CA ALA A 343 -7.04 -2.06 27.26
C ALA A 343 -7.98 -1.64 28.40
N THR A 344 -9.15 -2.27 28.53
CA THR A 344 -10.12 -1.97 29.61
C THR A 344 -9.71 -2.57 30.96
N MET A 345 -9.17 -3.79 31.00
CA MET A 345 -8.70 -4.43 32.25
C MET A 345 -7.42 -3.80 32.81
N GLY A 346 -6.65 -3.07 31.99
CA GLY A 346 -5.53 -2.25 32.47
C GLY A 346 -5.94 -0.99 33.23
N SER A 347 -7.23 -0.66 33.28
CA SER A 347 -7.77 0.51 34.00
C SER A 347 -8.17 0.23 35.45
N THR A 348 -8.21 -1.04 35.86
CA THR A 348 -8.74 -1.48 37.17
C THR A 348 -7.68 -1.86 38.22
N TYR A 349 -6.39 -1.69 37.93
CA TYR A 349 -5.30 -1.85 38.91
C TYR A 349 -4.34 -0.69 38.88
#